data_AF-A0A935WHR8-F1
#
_entry.id   AF-A0A935WHR8-F1
#
_cell.length_a   1.000
_cell.length_b   1.000
_cell.length_c   1.000
_cell.angle_alpha   90.00
_cell.angle_beta   90.00
_cell.angle_gamma   90.00
#
_symmetry.space_group_name_H-M   'P 1'
#
loop_
_entity.id
_entity.type
_entity.pdbx_description
1 polymer ?
#
loop_
_entity_poly.entity_id
_entity_poly.type
_entity_poly.pdbx_seq_one_letter_code
_entity_poly.pdbx_strand_id
1 'polypeptide(L)'
;MSLPPVPARRTLFGRALQRRCPLCGGRPLFDGWFRMKERCPSCGIRMRRGEDGYTLGALWFNLLLAESITMTVFIVTLVRTWPTPPWDRLQILGPLEAILMPLLVWPFARTMFLAFDLMFRPPTQKDLA
;
A
#
# COMPACT_ATOMS: atom_id res chain seq x y z
N MET A 1 -25.18 -4.56 -9.69
CA MET A 1 -24.35 -3.48 -9.08
C MET A 1 -23.78 -2.64 -10.22
N SER A 2 -24.06 -1.33 -10.23
CA SER A 2 -23.42 -0.40 -11.17
C SER A 2 -22.02 -0.04 -10.69
N LEU A 3 -21.07 0.10 -11.62
CA LEU A 3 -19.72 0.53 -11.31
C LEU A 3 -19.72 2.03 -10.94
N PRO A 4 -19.17 2.42 -9.79
CA PRO A 4 -18.97 3.84 -9.50
C PRO A 4 -17.91 4.43 -10.45
N PRO A 5 -18.02 5.73 -10.79
CA PRO A 5 -17.01 6.40 -11.63
C PRO A 5 -15.66 6.44 -10.93
N VAL A 6 -14.58 6.41 -11.70
CA VAL A 6 -13.21 6.49 -11.16
C VAL A 6 -12.99 7.90 -10.59
N PRO A 7 -12.71 8.03 -9.27
CA PRO A 7 -12.47 9.34 -8.67
C PRO A 7 -11.11 9.90 -9.09
N ALA A 8 -10.88 11.19 -8.86
CA ALA A 8 -9.60 11.83 -9.14
C ALA A 8 -8.42 11.11 -8.45
N ARG A 9 -7.23 11.18 -9.08
CA ARG A 9 -6.00 10.51 -8.60
C ARG A 9 -5.68 10.79 -7.12
N ARG A 10 -5.85 12.05 -6.68
CA ARG A 10 -5.66 12.45 -5.28
C ARG A 10 -6.59 11.70 -4.33
N THR A 11 -7.83 11.48 -4.73
CA THR A 11 -8.84 10.76 -3.96
C THR A 11 -8.56 9.26 -3.90
N LEU A 12 -8.08 8.66 -5.00
CA LEU A 12 -7.67 7.26 -5.03
C LEU A 12 -6.60 6.98 -3.98
N PHE A 13 -5.49 7.71 -4.03
CA PHE A 13 -4.38 7.52 -3.11
C PHE A 13 -4.71 7.96 -1.68
N GLY A 14 -5.47 9.04 -1.50
CA GLY A 14 -5.92 9.46 -0.17
C GLY A 14 -6.78 8.40 0.51
N ARG A 15 -7.66 7.72 -0.25
CA ARG A 15 -8.44 6.58 0.25
C ARG A 15 -7.57 5.36 0.52
N ALA A 16 -6.60 5.06 -0.34
CA ALA A 16 -5.66 3.96 -0.16
C ALA A 16 -4.82 4.11 1.11
N LEU A 17 -4.25 5.30 1.35
CA LEU A 17 -3.53 5.63 2.59
C LEU A 17 -4.40 5.46 3.84
N GLN A 18 -5.71 5.60 3.70
CA GLN A 18 -6.67 5.37 4.76
C GLN A 18 -7.18 3.92 4.85
N ARG A 19 -6.59 2.97 4.12
CA ARG A 19 -7.04 1.56 4.03
C ARG A 19 -8.51 1.44 3.61
N ARG A 20 -8.99 2.39 2.80
CA ARG A 20 -10.33 2.40 2.20
C ARG A 20 -10.27 1.85 0.78
N CYS A 21 -11.42 1.46 0.25
CA CYS A 21 -11.54 1.18 -1.18
C CYS A 21 -11.16 2.46 -1.96
N PRO A 22 -10.16 2.42 -2.85
CA PRO A 22 -9.79 3.59 -3.65
C PRO A 22 -10.97 4.07 -4.50
N LEU A 23 -11.71 3.12 -5.07
CA LEU A 23 -12.83 3.37 -5.98
C LEU A 23 -14.05 3.99 -5.27
N CYS A 24 -14.62 3.33 -4.25
CA CYS A 24 -15.86 3.79 -3.61
C CYS A 24 -15.67 4.44 -2.22
N GLY A 25 -14.53 4.25 -1.56
CA GLY A 25 -14.29 4.71 -0.18
C GLY A 25 -14.81 3.77 0.91
N GLY A 26 -15.38 2.61 0.55
CA GLY A 26 -15.94 1.63 1.49
C GLY A 26 -14.93 1.04 2.49
N ARG A 27 -15.46 0.62 3.65
CA ARG A 27 -14.76 -0.02 4.78
C ARG A 27 -15.72 -1.02 5.48
N PRO A 28 -15.20 -2.01 6.24
CA PRO A 28 -13.80 -2.41 6.35
C PRO A 28 -13.36 -3.30 5.17
N LEU A 29 -12.15 -3.05 4.65
CA LEU A 29 -11.52 -3.86 3.59
C LEU A 29 -10.65 -5.01 4.11
N PHE A 30 -10.30 -4.96 5.38
CA PHE A 30 -9.37 -5.87 6.01
C PHE A 30 -10.05 -6.49 7.23
N ASP A 31 -9.98 -7.81 7.36
CA ASP A 31 -10.43 -8.55 8.55
C ASP A 31 -9.30 -8.72 9.57
N GLY A 32 -8.08 -8.34 9.19
CA GLY A 32 -6.89 -8.27 10.04
C GLY A 32 -5.77 -7.54 9.31
N TRP A 33 -4.63 -7.31 9.96
CA TRP A 33 -3.53 -6.51 9.36
C TRP A 33 -3.01 -7.09 8.04
N PHE A 34 -2.95 -8.42 7.94
CA PHE A 34 -2.46 -9.13 6.76
C PHE A 34 -3.57 -9.67 5.85
N ARG A 35 -4.81 -9.74 6.36
CA ARG A 35 -5.95 -10.36 5.66
C ARG A 35 -6.82 -9.28 5.04
N MET A 36 -6.64 -9.09 3.73
CA MET A 36 -7.50 -8.26 2.89
C MET A 36 -8.65 -9.12 2.36
N LYS A 37 -9.87 -8.57 2.37
CA LYS A 37 -11.04 -9.23 1.77
C LYS A 37 -10.83 -9.41 0.26
N GLU A 38 -11.38 -10.46 -0.30
CA GLU A 38 -11.31 -10.70 -1.74
C GLU A 38 -12.09 -9.67 -2.54
N ARG A 39 -13.17 -9.13 -1.96
CA ARG A 39 -14.08 -8.16 -2.60
C ARG A 39 -14.39 -7.00 -1.66
N CYS A 40 -14.70 -5.83 -2.22
CA CYS A 40 -15.22 -4.71 -1.45
C CYS A 40 -16.64 -5.01 -0.96
N PRO A 41 -16.95 -4.87 0.35
CA PRO A 41 -18.32 -5.06 0.83
C PRO A 41 -19.29 -3.98 0.36
N SER A 42 -18.79 -2.81 -0.09
CA SER A 42 -19.63 -1.69 -0.53
C SER A 42 -19.87 -1.70 -2.04
N CYS A 43 -18.82 -1.73 -2.86
CA CYS A 43 -18.96 -1.70 -4.33
C CYS A 43 -18.77 -3.04 -5.05
N GLY A 44 -18.39 -4.11 -4.33
CA GLY A 44 -18.22 -5.45 -4.90
C GLY A 44 -16.92 -5.69 -5.69
N ILE A 45 -16.08 -4.67 -5.93
CA ILE A 45 -14.85 -4.84 -6.73
C ILE A 45 -13.91 -5.87 -6.10
N ARG A 46 -13.36 -6.77 -6.94
CA ARG A 46 -12.30 -7.68 -6.55
C ARG A 46 -11.05 -6.90 -6.15
N MET A 47 -10.56 -7.15 -4.93
CA MET A 47 -9.32 -6.54 -4.42
C MET A 47 -8.08 -7.12 -5.09
N ARG A 48 -8.16 -8.38 -5.55
CA ARG A 48 -7.16 -9.02 -6.40
C ARG A 48 -7.74 -9.17 -7.81
N ARG A 49 -7.44 -8.21 -8.69
CA ARG A 49 -8.00 -8.16 -10.05
C ARG A 49 -7.27 -9.14 -10.97
N GLY A 50 -7.71 -10.41 -10.94
CA GLY A 50 -7.72 -11.37 -12.05
C GLY A 50 -6.43 -11.76 -12.78
N GLU A 51 -5.29 -11.13 -12.53
CA GLU A 51 -4.05 -11.41 -13.25
C GLU A 51 -3.06 -12.23 -12.42
N ASP A 52 -2.46 -13.23 -13.05
CA ASP A 52 -1.25 -13.88 -12.55
C ASP A 52 -0.17 -12.81 -12.35
N GLY A 53 0.26 -12.62 -11.10
CA GLY A 53 1.20 -11.55 -10.74
C GLY A 53 0.56 -10.30 -10.10
N TYR A 54 -0.76 -10.23 -9.90
CA TYR A 54 -1.35 -9.10 -9.15
C TYR A 54 -0.77 -8.96 -7.74
N THR A 55 -0.50 -10.11 -7.08
CA THR A 55 0.19 -10.12 -5.78
C THR A 55 1.64 -9.64 -5.88
N LEU A 56 2.30 -9.88 -7.03
CA LEU A 56 3.65 -9.39 -7.28
C LEU A 56 3.68 -7.86 -7.35
N GLY A 57 2.69 -7.24 -8.00
CA GLY A 57 2.57 -5.78 -8.01
C GLY A 57 2.40 -5.17 -6.61
N ALA A 58 1.58 -5.80 -5.76
CA ALA A 58 1.46 -5.39 -4.36
C ALA A 58 2.76 -5.59 -3.57
N LEU A 59 3.54 -6.63 -3.86
CA LEU A 59 4.85 -6.87 -3.25
C LEU A 59 5.87 -5.81 -3.68
N TRP A 60 5.91 -5.44 -4.96
CA TRP A 60 6.74 -4.34 -5.46
C TRP A 60 6.42 -3.02 -4.75
N PHE A 61 5.14 -2.69 -4.59
CA PHE A 61 4.73 -1.50 -3.83
C PHE A 61 5.12 -1.59 -2.35
N ASN A 62 5.08 -2.79 -1.76
CA ASN A 62 5.49 -3.00 -0.38
C ASN A 62 6.98 -2.74 -0.19
N LEU A 63 7.82 -3.32 -1.06
CA LEU A 63 9.26 -3.10 -1.07
C LEU A 63 9.58 -1.62 -1.30
N LEU A 64 8.98 -1.00 -2.31
CA LEU A 64 9.19 0.42 -2.62
C LEU A 64 8.87 1.31 -1.41
N LEU A 65 7.72 1.10 -0.75
CA LEU A 65 7.32 1.88 0.42
C LEU A 65 8.24 1.64 1.61
N ALA A 66 8.55 0.38 1.92
CA ALA A 66 9.42 0.02 3.04
C ALA A 66 10.82 0.62 2.86
N GLU A 67 11.47 0.36 1.72
CA GLU A 67 12.81 0.87 1.41
C GLU A 67 12.85 2.39 1.39
N SER A 68 11.83 3.05 0.85
CA SER A 68 11.76 4.52 0.85
C SER A 68 11.68 5.08 2.27
N ILE A 69 10.94 4.44 3.17
CA ILE A 69 10.84 4.83 4.58
C ILE A 69 12.18 4.59 5.28
N THR A 70 12.75 3.39 5.15
CA THR A 70 14.06 3.03 5.73
C THR A 70 15.15 4.00 5.30
N MET A 71 15.27 4.26 3.99
CA MET A 71 16.26 5.18 3.44
C MET A 71 16.04 6.61 3.96
N THR A 72 14.79 7.06 4.05
CA THR A 72 14.47 8.40 4.56
C THR A 72 14.85 8.53 6.04
N VAL A 73 14.51 7.54 6.87
CA VAL A 73 14.86 7.52 8.31
C VAL A 73 16.37 7.53 8.48
N PHE A 74 17.10 6.72 7.69
CA PHE A 74 18.56 6.67 7.71
C PHE A 74 19.19 8.02 7.36
N ILE A 75 18.82 8.61 6.22
CA ILE A 75 19.36 9.90 5.75
C ILE A 75 19.05 11.02 6.76
N VAL A 76 17.81 11.10 7.23
CA VAL A 76 17.40 12.12 8.21
C VAL A 76 18.20 11.98 9.50
N THR A 77 18.44 10.75 9.96
CA THR A 77 19.25 10.51 11.16
C THR A 77 20.69 10.94 10.95
N LEU A 78 21.31 10.58 9.83
CA LEU A 78 22.67 10.98 9.50
C LEU A 78 22.82 12.51 9.44
N VAL A 79 21.92 13.20 8.73
CA VAL A 79 21.99 14.66 8.58
C VAL A 79 21.81 15.36 9.92
N ARG A 80 20.91 14.87 10.79
CA ARG A 80 20.66 15.48 12.10
C ARG A 80 21.73 15.19 13.15
N THR A 81 22.49 14.11 12.99
CA THR A 81 23.51 13.69 13.97
C THR A 81 24.94 13.97 13.48
N TRP A 82 25.08 14.59 12.32
CA TRP A 82 26.38 15.01 11.79
C TRP A 82 27.04 16.06 12.69
N PRO A 83 28.36 15.99 12.96
CA PRO A 83 29.38 15.09 12.39
C PRO A 83 29.61 13.79 13.17
N THR A 84 28.87 13.53 14.24
CA THR A 84 29.04 12.34 15.09
C THR A 84 27.81 11.42 15.06
N PRO A 85 27.51 10.73 13.94
CA PRO A 85 26.39 9.81 13.89
C PRO A 85 26.50 8.65 14.88
N PRO A 86 25.39 8.22 15.51
CA PRO A 86 25.39 7.08 16.41
C PRO A 86 25.37 5.77 15.62
N TRP A 87 26.53 5.38 15.07
CA TRP A 87 26.68 4.19 14.22
C TRP A 87 26.21 2.90 14.89
N ASP A 88 26.49 2.70 16.18
CA ASP A 88 26.04 1.52 16.93
C ASP A 88 24.52 1.35 16.88
N ARG A 89 23.77 2.45 17.03
CA ARG A 89 22.31 2.43 16.96
C ARG A 89 21.83 2.21 15.55
N LEU A 90 22.46 2.83 14.55
CA LEU A 90 22.09 2.67 13.15
C LEU A 90 22.31 1.23 12.66
N GLN A 91 23.37 0.56 13.11
CA GLN A 91 23.66 -0.83 12.75
C GLN A 91 22.67 -1.82 13.37
N ILE A 92 22.11 -1.52 14.55
CA ILE A 92 21.13 -2.38 15.22
C ILE A 92 19.69 -2.07 14.77
N LEU A 93 19.32 -0.79 14.80
CA LEU A 93 17.95 -0.34 14.51
C LEU A 93 17.66 -0.35 13.01
N GLY A 94 18.65 -0.13 12.14
CA GLY A 94 18.46 -0.13 10.69
C GLY A 94 17.95 -1.47 10.17
N PRO A 95 18.64 -2.60 10.40
CA PRO A 95 18.15 -3.91 9.98
C PRO A 95 16.82 -4.30 10.63
N LEU A 96 16.63 -3.96 11.91
CA LEU A 96 15.36 -4.21 12.60
C LEU A 96 14.21 -3.46 11.92
N GLU A 97 14.41 -2.18 11.61
CA GLU A 97 13.43 -1.34 10.93
C GLU A 97 13.16 -1.83 9.50
N ALA A 98 14.19 -2.24 8.75
CA ALA A 98 14.06 -2.82 7.42
C ALA A 98 13.25 -4.12 7.39
N ILE A 99 13.30 -4.93 8.47
CA ILE A 99 12.49 -6.15 8.59
C ILE A 99 11.04 -5.81 9.00
N LEU A 100 10.86 -4.86 9.91
CA LEU A 100 9.53 -4.50 10.45
C LEU A 100 8.71 -3.67 9.46
N MET A 101 9.33 -2.78 8.69
CA MET A 101 8.61 -1.86 7.80
C MET A 101 7.76 -2.57 6.74
N PRO A 102 8.26 -3.57 5.99
CA PRO A 102 7.45 -4.33 5.04
C PRO A 102 6.18 -4.91 5.68
N LEU A 103 6.27 -5.40 6.91
CA LEU A 103 5.12 -5.96 7.64
C LEU A 103 4.10 -4.88 8.04
N LEU A 104 4.58 -3.70 8.44
CA LEU A 104 3.74 -2.57 8.81
C LEU A 104 3.06 -1.94 7.58
N VAL A 105 3.78 -1.80 6.47
CA VAL A 105 3.26 -1.14 5.27
C VAL A 105 2.46 -2.08 4.35
N TRP A 106 2.43 -3.38 4.63
CA TRP A 106 1.70 -4.38 3.84
C TRP A 106 0.24 -4.02 3.48
N PRO A 107 -0.64 -3.67 4.43
CA PRO A 107 -2.02 -3.31 4.09
C PRO A 107 -2.09 -2.06 3.21
N PHE A 108 -1.19 -1.09 3.42
CA PHE A 108 -1.12 0.12 2.62
C PHE A 108 -0.66 -0.19 1.20
N ALA A 109 0.39 -0.99 1.04
CA ALA A 109 0.92 -1.42 -0.24
C ALA A 109 -0.15 -2.07 -1.13
N ARG A 110 -0.98 -2.96 -0.56
CA ARG A 110 -2.10 -3.59 -1.28
C ARG A 110 -3.14 -2.57 -1.76
N THR A 111 -3.54 -1.64 -0.91
CA THR A 111 -4.50 -0.59 -1.30
C THR A 111 -3.92 0.43 -2.26
N MET A 112 -2.63 0.76 -2.14
CA MET A 112 -1.93 1.70 -3.02
C MET A 112 -1.71 1.09 -4.40
N PHE A 113 -1.36 -0.20 -4.47
CA PHE A 113 -1.30 -0.92 -5.74
C PHE A 113 -2.67 -0.97 -6.42
N LEU A 114 -3.75 -1.24 -5.69
CA LEU A 114 -5.10 -1.18 -6.26
C LEU A 114 -5.47 0.23 -6.76
N ALA A 115 -5.09 1.29 -6.03
CA ALA A 115 -5.28 2.66 -6.47
C ALA A 115 -4.50 2.97 -7.75
N PHE A 116 -3.25 2.51 -7.83
CA PHE A 116 -2.38 2.64 -9.00
C PHE A 116 -2.96 1.88 -10.20
N ASP A 117 -3.35 0.62 -10.02
CA ASP A 117 -3.98 -0.21 -11.06
C ASP A 117 -5.23 0.47 -11.62
N LEU A 118 -6.11 1.01 -10.77
CA LEU A 118 -7.32 1.74 -11.19
C LEU A 118 -7.04 3.00 -12.02
N MET A 119 -5.83 3.57 -11.95
CA MET A 119 -5.45 4.71 -12.80
C MET A 119 -5.11 4.30 -14.23
N PHE A 120 -4.56 3.09 -14.42
CA PHE A 120 -4.15 2.59 -15.73
C PHE A 120 -5.21 1.69 -16.36
N ARG A 121 -5.85 0.85 -15.55
CA ARG A 121 -6.94 -0.04 -15.93
C ARG A 121 -8.24 0.39 -15.24
N PRO A 122 -9.13 1.12 -15.93
CA PRO A 122 -10.44 1.44 -15.38
C PRO A 122 -11.18 0.14 -15.00
N PRO A 123 -12.07 0.21 -13.99
CA PRO A 123 -12.83 -0.95 -13.55
C PRO A 123 -13.82 -1.38 -14.64
N THR A 124 -13.92 -2.69 -14.87
CA THR A 124 -14.86 -3.30 -15.81
C THR A 124 -15.84 -4.20 -15.07
N GLN A 125 -16.96 -4.57 -15.70
CA GLN A 125 -17.97 -5.45 -15.07
C GLN A 125 -17.38 -6.83 -14.71
N LYS A 126 -16.34 -7.29 -15.42
CA LYS A 126 -15.62 -8.53 -15.11
C LYS A 126 -14.92 -8.48 -13.75
N ASP A 127 -14.61 -7.29 -13.23
CA ASP A 127 -14.01 -7.09 -11.91
C ASP A 127 -15.04 -7.16 -10.77
N LEU A 128 -16.34 -7.20 -11.09
CA LEU A 128 -17.46 -7.35 -10.15
C LEU A 128 -18.04 -8.77 -10.11
N ALA A 129 -17.97 -9.52 -11.21
CA ALA A 129 -18.34 -10.94 -11.27
C ALA A 129 -17.48 -11.74 -10.28
#